data_AF-A0A3D3JXU2-F1
#
_entry.id   AF-A0A3D3JXU2-F1
#
_cell.length_a   1.000
_cell.length_b   1.000
_cell.length_c   1.000
_cell.angle_alpha   90.00
_cell.angle_beta   90.00
_cell.angle_gamma   90.00
#
_symmetry.space_group_name_H-M   'P 1'
#
loop_
_entity.id
_entity.type
_entity.pdbx_description
1 polymer ?
#
loop_
_entity_poly.entity_id
_entity_poly.type
_entity_poly.pdbx_seq_one_letter_code
_entity_poly.pdbx_strand_id
1 'polypeptide(L)'
;IKSSEKEVIEISEDQMQQFAGNMLQVHNSEGKKFLVMSETAYKSLTSEQIQNIEKYCEIIYSDLNTIETNGGGSARCMLAEVFLPRK
;
A
#
# COMPACT_ATOMS: atom_id res chain seq x y z
N ILE A 1 -14.56 -12.42 -5.63
CA ILE A 1 -13.40 -12.67 -4.73
C ILE A 1 -13.19 -14.16 -4.52
N LYS A 2 -14.18 -14.94 -4.04
CA LYS A 2 -14.00 -16.40 -3.89
C LYS A 2 -13.68 -17.16 -5.19
N SER A 3 -13.98 -16.57 -6.34
CA SER A 3 -13.66 -17.09 -7.68
C SER A 3 -12.42 -16.46 -8.32
N SER A 4 -11.76 -15.49 -7.67
CA SER A 4 -10.49 -14.96 -8.15
C SER A 4 -9.37 -15.75 -7.50
N GLU A 5 -8.38 -16.21 -8.28
CA GLU A 5 -7.15 -16.87 -7.83
C GLU A 5 -6.20 -15.91 -7.07
N LYS A 6 -6.75 -14.91 -6.39
CA LYS A 6 -5.99 -13.89 -5.66
C LYS A 6 -5.82 -14.33 -4.21
N GLU A 7 -4.61 -14.18 -3.70
CA GLU A 7 -4.33 -14.28 -2.27
C GLU A 7 -5.04 -13.14 -1.52
N VAL A 8 -5.67 -13.47 -0.40
CA VAL A 8 -6.33 -12.51 0.48
C VAL A 8 -5.42 -12.33 1.69
N ILE A 9 -4.94 -11.10 1.89
CA ILE A 9 -4.18 -10.71 3.07
C ILE A 9 -5.13 -9.91 3.95
N GLU A 10 -5.63 -10.56 5.01
CA GLU A 10 -6.51 -9.92 5.98
C GLU A 10 -5.72 -8.91 6.83
N ILE A 11 -6.35 -7.78 7.16
CA ILE A 11 -5.82 -6.81 8.12
C ILE A 11 -6.77 -6.72 9.31
N SER A 12 -6.22 -6.52 10.51
CA SER A 12 -7.03 -6.28 11.70
C SER A 12 -7.64 -4.87 11.69
N GLU A 13 -8.61 -4.63 12.56
CA GLU A 13 -9.15 -3.29 12.77
C GLU A 13 -8.07 -2.31 13.26
N ASP A 14 -7.17 -2.75 14.14
CA ASP A 14 -6.03 -1.94 14.59
C ASP A 14 -5.10 -1.55 13.44
N GLN A 15 -4.81 -2.49 12.53
CA GLN A 15 -4.01 -2.23 11.33
C GLN A 15 -4.73 -1.27 10.37
N MET A 16 -6.05 -1.40 10.24
CA MET A 16 -6.87 -0.47 9.45
C MET A 16 -6.76 0.96 10.01
N GLN A 17 -6.83 1.13 11.34
CA GLN A 17 -6.65 2.44 11.99
C GLN A 17 -5.22 2.99 11.81
N GLN A 18 -4.25 2.13 11.51
CA GLN A 18 -2.87 2.48 11.17
C GLN A 18 -2.62 2.57 9.66
N PHE A 19 -3.67 2.81 8.87
CA PHE A 19 -3.59 3.03 7.43
C PHE A 19 -3.13 1.82 6.59
N ALA A 20 -3.15 0.60 7.12
CA ALA A 20 -2.83 -0.60 6.32
C ALA A 20 -3.76 -0.79 5.12
N GLY A 21 -4.97 -0.23 5.12
CA GLY A 21 -5.85 -0.21 3.94
C GLY A 21 -5.53 0.89 2.92
N ASN A 22 -4.69 1.87 3.27
CA ASN A 22 -4.42 3.07 2.47
C ASN A 22 -3.15 2.94 1.61
N MET A 23 -2.94 1.75 1.04
CA MET A 23 -1.79 1.43 0.20
C MET A 23 -2.18 1.49 -1.28
N LEU A 24 -1.23 1.83 -2.16
CA LEU A 24 -1.46 1.85 -3.61
C LEU A 24 -0.35 1.09 -4.34
N GLN A 25 -0.76 0.13 -5.18
CA GLN A 25 0.18 -0.53 -6.07
C GLN A 25 0.41 0.34 -7.32
N VAL A 26 1.66 0.61 -7.63
CA VAL A 26 2.11 1.32 -8.83
C VAL A 26 3.13 0.47 -9.57
N HIS A 27 3.51 0.87 -10.78
CA HIS A 27 4.59 0.22 -11.52
C HIS A 27 5.50 1.23 -12.21
N ASN A 28 6.77 0.85 -12.40
CA ASN A 28 7.70 1.65 -13.18
C ASN A 28 7.50 1.43 -14.70
N SER A 29 8.37 2.03 -15.53
CA SER A 29 8.38 1.86 -16.99
C SER A 29 8.69 0.45 -17.47
N GLU A 30 9.31 -0.38 -16.63
CA GLU A 30 9.65 -1.78 -16.91
C GLU A 30 8.54 -2.75 -16.48
N GLY A 31 7.46 -2.23 -15.89
CA GLY A 31 6.36 -3.04 -15.37
C GLY A 31 6.63 -3.68 -14.01
N LYS A 32 7.78 -3.37 -13.37
CA LYS A 32 8.05 -3.78 -11.98
C LYS A 32 7.05 -3.11 -11.06
N LYS A 33 6.41 -3.90 -10.20
CA LYS A 33 5.34 -3.47 -9.30
C LYS A 33 5.90 -3.09 -7.93
N PHE A 34 5.33 -2.04 -7.37
CA PHE A 34 5.65 -1.53 -6.04
C PHE A 34 4.36 -1.28 -5.28
N LEU A 35 4.30 -1.69 -4.01
CA LEU A 35 3.22 -1.29 -3.10
C LEU A 35 3.72 -0.14 -2.24
N VAL A 36 3.09 1.03 -2.41
CA VAL A 36 3.45 2.25 -1.70
C VAL A 36 2.53 2.43 -0.49
N MET A 37 3.13 2.68 0.67
CA MET A 37 2.43 2.85 1.95
C MET A 37 3.16 3.85 2.86
N SER A 38 2.56 4.24 3.99
CA SER A 38 3.26 5.00 5.03
C SER A 38 4.09 4.09 5.93
N GLU A 39 5.05 4.66 6.65
CA GLU A 39 5.80 3.94 7.67
C GLU A 39 4.88 3.41 8.78
N THR A 40 3.83 4.15 9.14
CA THR A 40 2.77 3.73 10.08
C THR A 40 2.10 2.45 9.61
N ALA A 41 1.65 2.41 8.34
CA ALA A 41 1.04 1.23 7.74
C ALA A 41 2.02 0.06 7.71
N TYR A 42 3.27 0.29 7.28
CA TYR A 42 4.29 -0.75 7.23
C TYR A 42 4.56 -1.38 8.60
N LYS A 43 4.74 -0.56 9.64
CA LYS A 43 4.98 -1.02 11.03
C LYS A 43 3.79 -1.74 11.65
N SER A 44 2.57 -1.52 11.14
CA SER A 44 1.37 -2.22 11.59
C SER A 44 1.30 -3.67 11.12
N LEU A 45 1.94 -3.98 9.99
CA LEU A 45 1.86 -5.30 9.36
C LEU A 45 2.70 -6.33 10.11
N THR A 46 2.22 -7.57 10.11
CA THR A 46 3.00 -8.71 10.61
C THR A 46 4.06 -9.10 9.60
N SER A 47 5.12 -9.76 10.06
CA SER A 47 6.17 -10.27 9.16
C SER A 47 5.62 -11.23 8.10
N GLU A 48 4.58 -12.02 8.43
CA GLU A 48 3.91 -12.91 7.47
C GLU A 48 3.16 -12.12 6.40
N GLN A 49 2.43 -11.07 6.77
CA GLN A 49 1.76 -10.19 5.80
C GLN A 49 2.77 -9.50 4.87
N ILE A 50 3.88 -9.00 5.42
CA ILE A 50 4.97 -8.39 4.64
C ILE A 50 5.52 -9.41 3.64
N GLN A 51 5.89 -10.61 4.10
CA GLN A 51 6.39 -11.68 3.22
C GLN A 51 5.38 -12.06 2.14
N ASN A 52 4.09 -12.12 2.45
CA ASN A 52 3.04 -12.43 1.49
C ASN A 52 2.89 -11.32 0.43
N ILE A 53 3.00 -10.05 0.82
CA ILE A 53 3.00 -8.91 -0.12
C ILE A 53 4.23 -8.97 -1.04
N GLU A 54 5.42 -9.22 -0.48
CA GLU A 54 6.69 -9.22 -1.21
C GLU A 54 6.78 -10.31 -2.30
N LYS A 55 5.95 -11.35 -2.24
CA LYS A 55 5.79 -12.33 -3.33
C LYS A 55 5.31 -11.69 -4.64
N TYR A 56 4.61 -10.56 -4.57
CA TYR A 56 3.90 -9.96 -5.72
C TYR A 56 4.45 -8.59 -6.14
N CYS A 57 5.05 -7.84 -5.22
CA CYS A 57 5.60 -6.50 -5.47
C CYS A 57 6.59 -6.10 -4.38
N GLU A 58 7.50 -5.19 -4.71
CA GLU A 58 8.40 -4.58 -3.72
C GLU A 58 7.62 -3.57 -2.85
N ILE A 59 7.91 -3.51 -1.55
CA ILE A 59 7.32 -2.52 -0.65
C ILE A 59 8.16 -1.25 -0.65
N ILE A 60 7.53 -0.10 -0.81
CA ILE A 60 8.14 1.22 -0.60
C ILE A 60 7.33 1.94 0.47
N TYR A 61 8.00 2.43 1.51
CA TYR A 61 7.36 3.22 2.55
C TYR A 61 8.18 4.46 2.92
N SER A 62 7.50 5.47 3.45
CA SER A 62 8.11 6.70 3.95
C SER A 62 7.34 7.22 5.16
N ASP A 63 7.99 8.01 6.00
CA ASP A 63 7.34 8.68 7.12
C ASP A 63 6.37 9.74 6.59
N LEU A 64 5.08 9.54 6.83
CA LEU A 64 3.99 10.45 6.46
C LEU A 64 3.28 11.04 7.69
N ASN A 65 3.88 10.95 8.88
CA ASN A 65 3.25 11.33 10.15
C ASN A 65 2.63 12.74 10.14
N THR A 66 3.29 13.71 9.49
CA THR A 66 2.77 15.08 9.37
C THR A 66 1.44 15.13 8.62
N ILE A 67 1.30 14.37 7.53
CA ILE A 67 0.08 14.32 6.71
C ILE A 67 -1.01 13.52 7.44
N GLU A 68 -0.64 12.40 8.07
CA GLU A 68 -1.57 11.53 8.78
C GLU A 68 -2.19 12.26 9.98
N THR A 69 -1.37 12.99 10.74
CA THR A 69 -1.82 13.69 11.96
C THR A 69 -2.63 14.95 11.66
N ASN A 70 -2.24 15.73 10.63
CA ASN A 70 -2.86 17.03 10.37
C ASN A 70 -3.88 17.02 9.23
N GLY A 71 -3.74 16.11 8.26
CA GLY A 71 -4.54 16.05 7.04
C GLY A 71 -5.49 14.86 6.94
N GLY A 72 -5.37 13.87 7.85
CA GLY A 72 -6.26 12.69 7.88
C GLY A 72 -6.13 11.75 6.67
N GLY A 73 -5.04 11.87 5.90
CA GLY A 73 -4.75 11.02 4.74
C GLY A 73 -3.42 10.28 4.88
N SER A 74 -3.17 9.30 4.01
CA SER A 74 -1.91 8.56 3.96
C SER A 74 -1.47 8.35 2.50
N ALA A 75 -0.57 7.39 2.25
CA ALA A 75 0.13 7.25 0.98
C ALA A 75 -0.79 7.23 -0.25
N ARG A 76 -1.85 6.40 -0.25
CA ARG A 76 -2.79 6.34 -1.39
C ARG A 76 -3.53 7.67 -1.61
N CYS A 77 -3.86 8.40 -0.55
CA CYS A 77 -4.53 9.69 -0.66
C CYS A 77 -3.65 10.79 -1.29
N MET A 78 -2.32 10.61 -1.31
CA MET A 78 -1.36 11.54 -1.89
C MET A 78 -1.03 11.25 -3.36
N LEU A 79 -1.57 10.16 -3.92
CA LEU A 79 -1.27 9.68 -5.26
C LEU A 79 -2.50 9.76 -6.16
N ALA A 80 -2.26 10.02 -7.44
CA ALA A 80 -3.28 9.99 -8.48
C ALA A 80 -2.79 9.14 -9.66
N GLU A 81 -3.59 8.15 -10.04
CA GLU A 81 -3.33 7.34 -11.23
C GLU A 81 -3.62 8.15 -12.49
N VAL A 82 -2.66 8.20 -13.40
CA VAL A 82 -2.81 8.86 -14.71
C VAL A 82 -3.12 7.81 -15.75
N PHE A 83 -4.39 7.69 -16.13
CA PHE A 83 -4.86 6.70 -17.11
C PHE A 83 -4.74 7.16 -18.57
N LEU A 84 -4.32 8.41 -18.80
CA LEU A 84 -4.12 8.95 -20.14
C LEU A 84 -2.86 8.36 -20.79
N PRO A 85 -2.86 8.10 -22.11
CA PRO A 85 -1.67 7.64 -22.81
C PRO A 85 -0.54 8.65 -22.66
N ARG A 86 0.69 8.15 -22.48
CA ARG A 86 1.90 8.99 -22.52
C ARG A 86 2.03 9.57 -23.93
N LYS A 87 2.32 10.87 -24.01
CA LYS A 87 2.63 11.54 -25.29
C LYS A 87 3.98 11.08 -25.83
#